data_AF-A0A966PXE0-F1
#
_entry.id   AF-A0A966PXE0-F1
#
_cell.length_a   1.000
_cell.length_b   1.000
_cell.length_c   1.000
_cell.angle_alpha   90.00
_cell.angle_beta   90.00
_cell.angle_gamma   90.00
#
_symmetry.space_group_name_H-M   'P 1'
#
loop_
_entity.id
_entity.type
_entity.pdbx_description
1 polymer ?
#
loop_
_entity_poly.entity_id
_entity_poly.type
_entity_poly.pdbx_seq_one_letter_code
_entity_poly.pdbx_strand_id
1 'polypeptide(L)'
;MRWETGRLDYLWNDFAVDPTKIISSNHGDQDWITKRANADIRHWPDEWIRSYKWEMMGRKDTKIIKGNKKVFEHPPTIAEENRVAVFHGEPKPSNCGDPFVVDNWR
;
A
#
# COMPACT_ATOMS: atom_id res chain seq x y z
N MET A 1 5.93 -6.64 -2.23
CA MET A 1 7.29 -7.19 -2.12
C MET A 1 7.28 -8.33 -1.10
N ARG A 2 8.09 -9.36 -1.32
CA ARG A 2 8.33 -10.47 -0.39
C ARG A 2 9.82 -10.77 -0.32
N TRP A 3 10.27 -11.20 0.84
CA TRP A 3 11.65 -11.58 1.09
C TRP A 3 11.70 -12.72 2.11
N GLU A 4 12.83 -13.40 2.14
CA GLU A 4 13.12 -14.40 3.16
C GLU A 4 13.58 -13.70 4.44
N THR A 5 12.97 -14.07 5.57
CA THR A 5 13.29 -13.50 6.87
C THR A 5 14.77 -13.69 7.19
N GLY A 6 15.43 -12.65 7.69
CA GLY A 6 16.84 -12.69 8.09
C GLY A 6 17.86 -12.49 6.97
N ARG A 7 17.43 -12.22 5.72
CA ARG A 7 18.35 -12.03 4.58
C ARG A 7 18.61 -10.57 4.18
N LEU A 8 17.83 -9.63 4.68
CA LEU A 8 17.87 -8.22 4.26
C LEU A 8 18.35 -7.27 5.38
N ASP A 9 19.07 -7.77 6.38
CA ASP A 9 19.61 -6.96 7.48
C ASP A 9 20.59 -5.88 6.97
N TYR A 10 21.28 -6.17 5.86
CA TYR A 10 22.15 -5.20 5.19
C TYR A 10 21.42 -3.90 4.80
N LEU A 11 20.11 -3.92 4.56
CA LEU A 11 19.34 -2.71 4.25
C LEU A 11 19.35 -1.73 5.41
N TRP A 12 19.21 -2.26 6.62
CA TRP A 12 19.27 -1.49 7.85
C TRP A 12 20.70 -1.04 8.13
N ASN A 13 21.68 -1.93 8.00
CA ASN A 13 23.08 -1.60 8.25
C ASN A 13 23.57 -0.48 7.31
N ASP A 14 23.25 -0.57 6.01
CA ASP A 14 23.58 0.47 5.03
C ASP A 14 22.85 1.79 5.33
N PHE A 15 21.57 1.70 5.71
CA PHE A 15 20.78 2.88 6.10
C PHE A 15 21.35 3.57 7.34
N ALA A 16 21.72 2.81 8.36
CA ALA A 16 22.24 3.33 9.63
C ALA A 16 23.59 4.04 9.49
N VAL A 17 24.39 3.70 8.47
CA VAL A 17 25.69 4.34 8.21
C VAL A 17 25.52 5.78 7.73
N ASP A 18 24.62 6.03 6.78
CA ASP A 18 24.36 7.38 6.25
C ASP A 18 22.88 7.58 5.85
N PRO A 19 21.99 7.76 6.84
CA PRO A 19 20.56 7.94 6.59
C PRO A 19 20.28 9.16 5.73
N THR A 20 21.02 10.26 5.97
CA THR A 20 20.81 11.55 5.31
C THR A 20 21.00 11.44 3.81
N LYS A 21 22.09 10.79 3.37
CA LYS A 21 22.36 10.56 1.95
C LYS A 21 21.27 9.73 1.30
N ILE A 22 20.85 8.65 1.94
CA ILE A 22 19.80 7.77 1.42
C ILE A 22 18.47 8.51 1.32
N ILE A 23 18.05 9.22 2.36
CA ILE A 23 16.80 10.01 2.36
C ILE A 23 16.85 11.09 1.28
N SER A 24 17.99 11.75 1.09
CA SER A 24 18.11 12.81 0.07
C SER A 24 18.03 12.30 -1.39
N SER A 25 18.33 11.02 -1.62
CA SER A 25 18.43 10.43 -2.96
C SER A 25 17.24 9.55 -3.35
N ASN A 26 16.29 9.33 -2.44
CA ASN A 26 15.14 8.44 -2.64
C ASN A 26 13.88 9.12 -2.11
N HIS A 27 12.76 9.04 -2.83
CA HIS A 27 11.51 9.70 -2.41
C HIS A 27 10.90 9.09 -1.13
N GLY A 28 11.31 7.86 -0.80
CA GLY A 28 10.86 7.14 0.39
C GLY A 28 11.60 5.83 0.57
N ASP A 29 11.24 5.11 1.63
CA ASP A 29 11.77 3.81 1.98
C ASP A 29 11.54 2.76 0.88
N GLN A 30 10.36 2.75 0.26
CA GLN A 30 10.03 1.82 -0.83
C GLN A 30 11.03 1.94 -2.00
N ASP A 31 11.40 3.16 -2.38
CA ASP A 31 12.33 3.43 -3.48
C ASP A 31 13.74 2.96 -3.13
N TRP A 32 14.22 3.29 -1.93
CA TRP A 32 15.50 2.81 -1.41
C TRP A 32 15.56 1.28 -1.37
N ILE A 33 14.57 0.63 -0.75
CA ILE A 33 14.51 -0.82 -0.57
C ILE A 33 14.47 -1.52 -1.93
N THR A 34 13.62 -1.06 -2.86
CA THR A 34 13.50 -1.65 -4.20
C THR A 34 14.81 -1.52 -4.98
N LYS A 35 15.46 -0.35 -4.92
CA LYS A 35 16.74 -0.11 -5.59
C LYS A 35 17.87 -0.95 -5.02
N ARG A 36 17.98 -1.01 -3.69
CA ARG A 36 19.11 -1.64 -3.00
C ARG A 36 19.00 -3.17 -2.94
N ALA A 37 17.79 -3.71 -2.84
CA ALA A 37 17.54 -5.14 -2.74
C ALA A 37 16.89 -5.75 -3.99
N ASN A 38 17.04 -5.10 -5.16
CA ASN A 38 16.44 -5.56 -6.43
C ASN A 38 16.76 -7.05 -6.75
N ALA A 39 17.97 -7.52 -6.43
CA ALA A 39 18.36 -8.91 -6.68
C ALA A 39 17.70 -9.92 -5.71
N ASP A 40 17.39 -9.48 -4.49
CA ASP A 40 16.94 -10.34 -3.38
C ASP A 40 15.42 -10.30 -3.18
N ILE A 41 14.79 -9.20 -3.56
CA ILE A 41 13.34 -9.05 -3.48
C ILE A 41 12.67 -9.92 -4.53
N ARG A 42 11.53 -10.48 -4.14
CA ARG A 42 10.57 -11.07 -5.06
C ARG A 42 9.26 -10.31 -4.93
N HIS A 43 8.47 -10.30 -6.01
CA HIS A 43 7.14 -9.71 -5.98
C HIS A 43 6.11 -10.81 -5.70
N TRP A 44 5.08 -10.47 -4.93
CA TRP A 44 3.85 -11.25 -4.91
C TRP A 44 3.16 -11.04 -6.26
N PRO A 45 2.28 -11.96 -6.70
CA PRO A 45 1.46 -11.72 -7.87
C PRO A 45 0.68 -10.41 -7.72
N ASP A 46 0.68 -9.58 -8.76
CA ASP A 46 0.07 -8.25 -8.72
C ASP A 46 -1.44 -8.35 -8.51
N GLU A 47 -2.08 -9.40 -9.07
CA GLU A 47 -3.50 -9.67 -8.94
C GLU A 47 -3.97 -9.88 -7.49
N TRP A 48 -3.07 -10.26 -6.58
CA TRP A 48 -3.37 -10.45 -5.16
C TRP A 48 -3.51 -9.12 -4.41
N ILE A 49 -2.79 -8.08 -4.83
CA ILE A 49 -2.63 -6.85 -4.08
C ILE A 49 -3.11 -5.69 -4.93
N ARG A 50 -4.28 -5.16 -4.61
CA ARG A 50 -4.88 -4.06 -5.37
C ARG A 50 -5.07 -2.82 -4.53
N SER A 51 -4.83 -1.66 -5.14
CA SER A 51 -5.19 -0.37 -4.57
C SER A 51 -6.71 -0.28 -4.45
N TYR A 52 -7.19 -0.06 -3.23
CA TYR A 52 -8.61 0.11 -2.97
C TYR A 52 -9.19 1.24 -3.84
N LYS A 53 -8.51 2.38 -3.84
CA LYS A 53 -8.96 3.59 -4.52
C LYS A 53 -8.86 3.50 -6.04
N TRP A 54 -7.73 3.02 -6.55
CA TRP A 54 -7.45 3.08 -7.98
C TRP A 54 -7.95 1.87 -8.76
N GLU A 55 -7.84 0.69 -8.20
CA GLU A 55 -8.09 -0.55 -8.92
C GLU A 55 -9.44 -1.18 -8.54
N MET A 56 -9.80 -1.15 -7.26
CA MET A 56 -11.10 -1.70 -6.82
C MET A 56 -12.23 -0.70 -7.05
N MET A 57 -11.99 0.58 -6.73
CA MET A 57 -12.95 1.66 -6.93
C MET A 57 -12.85 2.33 -8.31
N GLY A 58 -11.73 2.17 -9.03
CA GLY A 58 -11.57 2.74 -10.38
C GLY A 58 -11.53 4.27 -10.45
N ARG A 59 -11.25 4.99 -9.35
CA ARG A 59 -11.43 6.46 -9.29
C ARG A 59 -10.40 7.21 -8.45
N LYS A 60 -10.19 8.49 -8.78
CA LYS A 60 -9.39 9.45 -7.98
C LYS A 60 -10.11 10.05 -6.79
N ASP A 61 -11.44 10.07 -6.79
CA ASP A 61 -12.18 11.02 -5.95
C ASP A 61 -13.19 10.33 -5.03
N THR A 62 -12.94 10.41 -3.73
CA THR A 62 -13.96 10.27 -2.66
C THR A 62 -14.56 11.65 -2.39
N LYS A 63 -15.55 12.06 -3.20
CA LYS A 63 -16.22 13.36 -2.99
C LYS A 63 -17.42 13.29 -2.05
N ILE A 64 -17.87 12.07 -1.72
CA ILE A 64 -19.04 11.89 -0.86
C ILE A 64 -18.57 11.75 0.59
N ILE A 65 -19.06 12.66 1.42
CA ILE A 65 -18.87 12.63 2.86
C ILE A 65 -20.24 12.30 3.48
N LYS A 66 -20.31 11.19 4.21
CA LYS A 66 -21.50 10.78 4.96
C LYS A 66 -21.17 10.86 6.45
N GLY A 67 -21.63 11.94 7.09
CA GLY A 67 -21.22 12.29 8.45
C GLY A 67 -19.72 12.63 8.49
N ASN A 68 -18.93 11.86 9.25
CA ASN A 68 -17.47 12.03 9.35
C ASN A 68 -16.67 11.05 8.48
N LYS A 69 -17.36 10.23 7.66
CA LYS A 69 -16.72 9.19 6.85
C LYS A 69 -16.78 9.53 5.36
N LYS A 70 -15.69 9.22 4.66
CA LYS A 70 -15.59 9.29 3.19
C LYS A 70 -16.15 8.01 2.61
N VAL A 71 -17.04 8.13 1.63
CA VAL A 71 -17.64 7.00 0.93
C VAL A 71 -17.49 7.18 -0.58
N PHE A 72 -17.52 6.08 -1.31
CA PHE A 72 -17.56 6.11 -2.76
C PHE A 72 -19.00 5.89 -3.27
N GLU A 73 -19.25 6.26 -4.53
CA GLU A 73 -20.59 6.20 -5.15
C GLU A 73 -21.13 4.78 -5.35
N HIS A 74 -20.24 3.83 -5.58
CA HIS A 74 -20.57 2.45 -5.93
C HIS A 74 -19.75 1.47 -5.08
N PRO A 75 -20.16 0.20 -4.96
CA PRO A 75 -19.33 -0.80 -4.29
C PRO A 75 -17.99 -1.01 -5.01
N PRO A 76 -16.96 -1.49 -4.29
CA PRO A 76 -15.69 -1.88 -4.91
C PRO A 76 -15.84 -3.13 -5.77
N THR A 77 -15.08 -3.20 -6.85
CA THR A 77 -14.91 -4.43 -7.64
C THR A 77 -13.86 -5.31 -6.99
N ILE A 78 -14.24 -6.54 -6.62
CA ILE A 78 -13.34 -7.52 -6.01
C ILE A 78 -13.09 -8.63 -7.03
N ALA A 79 -11.85 -8.77 -7.48
CA ALA A 79 -11.47 -9.89 -8.34
C ALA A 79 -11.31 -11.18 -7.52
N GLU A 80 -11.51 -12.33 -8.17
CA GLU A 80 -11.38 -13.65 -7.53
C GLU A 80 -10.00 -13.87 -6.90
N GLU A 81 -8.93 -13.36 -7.53
CA GLU A 81 -7.57 -13.45 -7.03
C GLU A 81 -7.19 -12.40 -5.98
N ASN A 82 -8.07 -11.42 -5.71
CA ASN A 82 -7.75 -10.35 -4.77
C ASN A 82 -7.61 -10.93 -3.35
N ARG A 83 -6.46 -10.68 -2.70
CA ARG A 83 -6.17 -11.11 -1.33
C ARG A 83 -6.01 -9.93 -0.37
N VAL A 84 -5.49 -8.81 -0.86
CA VAL A 84 -5.19 -7.62 -0.06
C VAL A 84 -5.70 -6.35 -0.76
N ALA A 85 -6.40 -5.50 0.00
CA ALA A 85 -6.79 -4.16 -0.43
C ALA A 85 -5.86 -3.12 0.21
N VAL A 86 -5.16 -2.34 -0.61
CA VAL A 86 -4.17 -1.36 -0.14
C VAL A 86 -4.73 0.06 -0.18
N PHE A 87 -4.65 0.74 0.97
CA PHE A 87 -5.13 2.12 1.15
C PHE A 87 -3.98 3.13 1.05
N HIS A 88 -3.59 3.45 -0.18
CA HIS A 88 -2.64 4.53 -0.45
C HIS A 88 -3.31 5.91 -0.29
N GLY A 89 -2.69 6.80 0.48
CA GLY A 89 -3.23 8.14 0.71
C GLY A 89 -4.54 8.13 1.51
N GLU A 90 -5.53 8.89 1.02
CA GLU A 90 -6.87 9.04 1.59
C GLU A 90 -7.94 8.44 0.66
N PRO A 91 -9.02 7.85 1.22
CA PRO A 91 -9.30 7.65 2.65
C PRO A 91 -8.40 6.59 3.31
N LYS A 92 -8.29 6.66 4.64
CA LYS A 92 -7.78 5.56 5.48
C LYS A 92 -8.93 4.61 5.83
N PRO A 93 -8.66 3.33 6.12
CA PRO A 93 -9.73 2.40 6.51
C PRO A 93 -10.61 2.92 7.66
N SER A 94 -10.02 3.57 8.66
CA SER A 94 -10.74 4.14 9.81
C SER A 94 -11.70 5.28 9.46
N ASN A 95 -11.44 6.03 8.38
CA ASN A 95 -12.28 7.14 7.94
C ASN A 95 -13.10 6.82 6.67
N CYS A 96 -13.04 5.57 6.21
CA CYS A 96 -13.85 5.07 5.11
C CYS A 96 -15.18 4.50 5.64
N GLY A 97 -16.28 4.90 4.99
CA GLY A 97 -17.64 4.48 5.37
C GLY A 97 -18.24 3.42 4.45
N ASP A 98 -17.47 2.90 3.48
CA ASP A 98 -17.97 1.87 2.59
C ASP A 98 -18.23 0.57 3.37
N PRO A 99 -19.36 -0.13 3.13
CA PRO A 99 -19.70 -1.35 3.85
C PRO A 99 -18.58 -2.40 3.82
N PHE A 100 -17.99 -2.64 2.65
CA PHE A 100 -16.86 -3.55 2.50
C PHE A 100 -15.71 -3.26 3.48
N VAL A 101 -15.38 -1.97 3.69
CA VAL A 101 -14.28 -1.60 4.58
C VAL A 101 -14.72 -1.72 6.04
N VAL A 102 -15.91 -1.24 6.38
CA VAL A 102 -16.44 -1.30 7.76
C VAL A 102 -16.57 -2.74 8.25
N ASP A 103 -17.00 -3.66 7.39
CA ASP A 103 -17.23 -5.06 7.76
C ASP A 103 -15.92 -5.85 7.97
N ASN A 104 -14.84 -5.41 7.31
CA ASN A 104 -13.53 -6.09 7.30
C ASN A 104 -12.47 -5.40 8.17
N TRP A 105 -12.66 -4.13 8.57
CA TRP A 105 -11.73 -3.39 9.42
C TRP A 105 -12.08 -3.61 10.90
N ARG A 106 -11.32 -4.49 11.57
CA ARG A 106 -11.51 -4.90 12.97
C ARG A 106 -10.27 -4.61 13.81
#